data_AF-A0AAU4DKC5-F1
#
_entry.id   AF-A0AAU4DKC5-F1
#
_cell.length_a   1.000
_cell.length_b   1.000
_cell.length_c   1.000
_cell.angle_alpha   90.00
_cell.angle_beta   90.00
_cell.angle_gamma   90.00
#
_symmetry.space_group_name_H-M   'P 1'
#
loop_
_entity.id
_entity.type
_entity.pdbx_description
1 polymer ?
#
loop_
_entity_poly.entity_id
_entity_poly.type
_entity_poly.pdbx_seq_one_letter_code
_entity_poly.pdbx_strand_id
1 'polypeptide(L)'
;MVDLMGRFTRPSRRAARPGTVADALRVPAVRREPASAEAGELVLTQGSRGGPMTIQWQRPGCPAITLAPPYRLDRVDLKGSYRARLHGLTAGVRLVCPDWSPLFLVAPAQLAVLACAAATTRTPPAA
;
A
#
# COMPACT_ATOMS: atom_id res chain seq x y z
N MET A 1 23.42 1.57 43.50
CA MET A 1 24.19 1.94 42.30
C MET A 1 23.98 0.83 41.29
N VAL A 2 23.12 1.05 40.29
CA VAL A 2 22.60 0.00 39.39
C VAL A 2 23.37 0.09 38.08
N ASP A 3 24.05 -1.00 37.72
CA ASP A 3 24.80 -1.12 36.46
C ASP A 3 23.86 -1.58 35.33
N LEU A 4 23.92 -0.88 34.19
CA LEU A 4 22.94 -0.86 33.12
C LEU A 4 23.56 -1.44 31.84
N MET A 5 23.64 -2.77 31.73
CA MET A 5 24.12 -3.43 30.51
C MET A 5 22.96 -3.79 29.58
N GLY A 6 22.71 -2.88 28.63
CA GLY A 6 21.81 -3.05 27.51
C GLY A 6 22.28 -4.15 26.56
N ARG A 7 21.50 -5.23 26.45
CA ARG A 7 21.66 -6.25 25.41
C ARG A 7 20.99 -5.75 24.14
N PHE A 8 21.79 -5.22 23.21
CA PHE A 8 21.37 -4.99 21.84
C PHE A 8 21.26 -6.33 21.09
N THR A 9 20.03 -6.80 20.91
CA THR A 9 19.70 -7.93 20.04
C THR A 9 19.92 -7.50 18.59
N ARG A 10 20.99 -7.99 17.97
CA ARG A 10 21.25 -7.84 16.52
C ARG A 10 20.07 -8.43 15.73
N PRO A 11 19.49 -7.73 14.75
CA PRO A 11 18.58 -8.37 13.81
C PRO A 11 19.39 -9.27 12.87
N SER A 12 19.03 -10.55 12.87
CA SER A 12 19.61 -11.60 12.04
C SER A 12 19.58 -11.24 10.55
N ARG A 13 20.76 -11.05 9.97
CA ARG A 13 20.98 -10.98 8.52
C ARG A 13 20.72 -12.38 7.93
N ARG A 14 19.49 -12.64 7.48
CA ARG A 14 19.15 -13.90 6.80
C ARG A 14 19.68 -13.83 5.35
N ALA A 15 20.54 -14.78 5.01
CA ALA A 15 21.14 -14.92 3.69
C ALA A 15 20.07 -15.12 2.61
N ALA A 16 20.13 -14.30 1.56
CA ALA A 16 19.28 -14.40 0.38
C ALA A 16 19.68 -15.64 -0.45
N ARG A 17 18.70 -16.52 -0.74
CA ARG A 17 18.83 -17.56 -1.77
C ARG A 17 18.47 -16.95 -3.13
N PRO A 18 19.26 -17.18 -4.19
CA PRO A 18 18.95 -16.68 -5.53
C PRO A 18 17.87 -17.55 -6.18
N GLY A 19 16.70 -16.94 -6.33
CA GLY A 19 15.49 -17.53 -6.91
C GLY A 19 14.38 -16.50 -6.83
N THR A 20 14.62 -15.32 -7.41
CA THR A 20 13.80 -14.10 -7.30
C THR A 20 12.45 -14.27 -7.98
N VAL A 21 11.49 -14.81 -7.24
CA VAL A 21 10.11 -14.33 -7.30
C VAL A 21 10.14 -13.02 -6.51
N ALA A 22 9.91 -11.88 -7.16
CA ALA A 22 9.88 -10.59 -6.48
C ALA A 22 8.92 -10.67 -5.28
N ASP A 23 9.42 -10.41 -4.08
CA ASP A 23 8.63 -10.52 -2.85
C ASP A 23 7.47 -9.52 -2.91
N ALA A 24 6.24 -10.00 -2.81
CA ALA A 24 5.05 -9.17 -2.95
C ALA A 24 4.89 -8.31 -1.69
N LEU A 25 4.91 -6.99 -1.85
CA LEU A 25 4.80 -6.06 -0.74
C LEU A 25 3.33 -5.85 -0.36
N ARG A 26 3.00 -6.14 0.91
CA ARG A 26 1.64 -6.04 1.43
C ARG A 26 1.46 -4.76 2.23
N VAL A 27 0.42 -4.00 1.90
CA VAL A 27 0.06 -2.75 2.55
C VAL A 27 -1.34 -2.90 3.16
N PRO A 28 -1.45 -3.07 4.49
CA PRO A 28 -2.73 -3.03 5.19
C PRO A 28 -3.54 -1.79 4.83
N ALA A 29 -4.80 -1.98 4.45
CA ALA A 29 -5.70 -0.89 4.10
C ALA A 29 -7.16 -1.20 4.46
N VAL A 30 -7.97 -0.16 4.51
CA VAL A 30 -9.43 -0.28 4.60
C VAL A 30 -10.04 0.34 3.35
N ARG A 31 -10.74 -0.46 2.53
CA ARG A 31 -11.52 0.02 1.40
C ARG A 31 -12.82 0.63 1.91
N ARG A 32 -13.16 1.83 1.44
CA ARG A 32 -14.40 2.54 1.79
C ARG A 32 -15.36 2.54 0.60
N GLU A 33 -16.56 2.07 0.86
CA GLU A 33 -17.72 2.16 -0.02
C GLU A 33 -18.76 3.11 0.62
N PRO A 34 -19.73 3.65 -0.15
CA PRO A 34 -20.72 4.60 0.36
C PRO A 34 -21.46 4.12 1.63
N ALA A 35 -21.69 2.80 1.75
CA ALA A 35 -22.41 2.20 2.87
C ALA A 35 -21.56 1.23 3.72
N SER A 36 -20.29 0.99 3.39
CA SER A 36 -19.50 -0.05 4.07
C SER A 36 -17.99 0.27 4.13
N ALA A 37 -17.29 -0.48 4.96
CA ALA A 37 -15.83 -0.44 5.04
C ALA A 37 -15.31 -1.87 5.16
N GLU A 38 -14.26 -2.17 4.40
CA GLU A 38 -13.70 -3.52 4.31
C GLU A 38 -12.21 -3.48 4.62
N ALA A 39 -11.81 -4.23 5.64
CA ALA A 39 -10.40 -4.42 5.96
C ALA A 39 -9.77 -5.47 5.04
N GLY A 40 -8.51 -5.23 4.66
CA GLY A 40 -7.76 -6.08 3.77
C GLY A 40 -6.37 -5.51 3.50
N GLU A 41 -5.77 -5.91 2.38
CA GLU A 41 -4.42 -5.56 2.00
C GLU A 41 -4.36 -5.15 0.52
N LEU A 42 -3.57 -4.11 0.24
CA LEU A 42 -3.08 -3.84 -1.10
C LEU A 42 -1.80 -4.65 -1.30
N VAL A 43 -1.81 -5.58 -2.24
CA VAL A 43 -0.67 -6.39 -2.63
C VAL A 43 -0.02 -5.74 -3.83
N LEU A 44 1.25 -5.37 -3.67
CA LEU A 44 2.08 -4.71 -4.67
C LEU A 44 3.07 -5.73 -5.20
N THR A 45 2.95 -6.06 -6.49
CA THR A 45 3.83 -7.05 -7.14
C THR A 45 4.62 -6.37 -8.24
N GLN A 46 5.95 -6.53 -8.22
CA GLN A 46 6.80 -6.02 -9.30
C GLN A 46 6.46 -6.74 -10.61
N GLY A 47 6.22 -5.99 -11.69
CA GLY A 47 6.13 -6.56 -13.02
C GLY A 47 7.42 -7.25 -13.46
N SER A 48 7.33 -8.13 -14.46
CA SER A 48 8.49 -8.81 -15.03
C SER A 48 9.54 -7.82 -15.53
N ARG A 49 10.83 -8.06 -15.20
CA ARG A 49 12.00 -7.27 -15.64
C ARG A 49 11.87 -5.75 -15.47
N GLY A 50 11.49 -5.28 -14.29
CA GLY A 50 11.42 -3.83 -14.00
C GLY A 50 10.23 -3.15 -14.66
N GLY A 51 9.25 -3.93 -15.16
CA GLY A 51 7.96 -3.42 -15.61
C GLY A 51 7.15 -2.78 -14.48
N PRO A 52 6.02 -2.16 -14.83
CA PRO A 52 5.15 -1.47 -13.89
C PRO A 52 4.76 -2.38 -12.73
N MET A 53 4.66 -1.81 -11.53
CA MET A 53 4.08 -2.53 -10.40
C MET A 53 2.61 -2.83 -10.70
N THR A 54 2.14 -3.99 -10.27
CA THR A 54 0.71 -4.33 -10.24
C THR A 54 0.20 -4.14 -8.83
N ILE A 55 -0.96 -3.51 -8.69
CA ILE A 55 -1.66 -3.35 -7.41
C ILE A 55 -2.91 -4.23 -7.41
N GLN A 56 -3.06 -5.05 -6.37
CA GLN A 56 -4.24 -5.89 -6.16
C GLN A 56 -4.83 -5.61 -4.77
N TRP A 57 -6.15 -5.50 -4.69
CA TRP A 57 -6.87 -5.48 -3.42
C TRP A 57 -7.24 -6.91 -3.01
N GLN A 58 -6.82 -7.33 -1.83
CA GLN A 58 -7.12 -8.63 -1.27
C GLN A 58 -7.81 -8.47 0.09
N ARG A 59 -8.91 -9.20 0.29
CA ARG A 59 -9.57 -9.32 1.59
C ARG A 59 -9.65 -10.79 2.01
N PRO A 60 -9.62 -11.10 3.31
CA PRO A 60 -9.71 -12.49 3.78
C PRO A 60 -10.99 -13.16 3.27
N GLY A 61 -10.84 -14.35 2.68
CA GLY A 61 -11.98 -15.14 2.22
C GLY A 61 -12.66 -14.65 0.94
N CYS A 62 -12.12 -13.67 0.21
CA CYS A 62 -12.65 -13.27 -1.10
C CYS A 62 -11.57 -13.25 -2.19
N PRO A 63 -11.97 -13.35 -3.47
CA PRO A 63 -11.06 -13.18 -4.59
C PRO A 63 -10.35 -11.83 -4.57
N ALA A 64 -9.10 -11.81 -5.02
CA ALA A 64 -8.35 -10.56 -5.19
C ALA A 64 -8.89 -9.77 -6.39
N ILE A 65 -8.96 -8.45 -6.24
CA ILE A 65 -9.38 -7.53 -7.29
C ILE A 65 -8.14 -6.83 -7.82
N THR A 66 -7.80 -7.07 -9.09
CA THR A 66 -6.68 -6.38 -9.74
C THR A 66 -7.10 -4.96 -10.13
N LEU A 67 -6.26 -3.99 -9.80
CA LEU A 67 -6.46 -2.59 -10.18
C LEU A 67 -5.68 -2.37 -11.48
N ALA A 68 -6.36 -1.89 -12.53
CA ALA A 68 -5.74 -1.68 -13.83
C ALA A 68 -4.87 -0.40 -13.82
N PRO A 69 -3.62 -0.45 -14.32
CA PRO A 69 -2.84 0.76 -14.55
C PRO A 69 -3.44 1.61 -15.70
N PRO A 70 -3.10 2.91 -15.81
CA PRO A 70 -2.20 3.66 -14.94
C PRO A 70 -2.82 4.02 -13.59
N TYR A 71 -1.99 4.08 -12.56
CA TYR A 71 -2.41 4.46 -11.21
C TYR A 71 -2.11 5.92 -10.93
N ARG A 72 -3.08 6.62 -10.37
CA ARG A 72 -2.86 7.92 -9.75
C ARG A 72 -3.34 7.90 -8.30
N LEU A 73 -2.53 8.44 -7.41
CA LEU A 73 -2.92 8.63 -6.02
C LEU A 73 -3.42 10.05 -5.83
N ASP A 74 -4.68 10.18 -5.46
CA ASP A 74 -5.23 11.44 -5.00
C ASP A 74 -5.37 11.39 -3.49
N ARG A 75 -4.77 12.38 -2.83
CA ARG A 75 -4.93 12.55 -1.38
C ARG A 75 -6.35 13.02 -1.11
N VAL A 76 -7.02 12.33 -0.19
CA VAL A 76 -8.36 12.68 0.26
C VAL A 76 -8.26 13.20 1.69
N ASP A 77 -8.67 14.44 1.89
CA ASP A 77 -8.79 15.02 3.22
C ASP A 77 -9.94 14.35 3.97
N LEU A 78 -9.63 13.74 5.12
CA LEU A 78 -10.61 13.06 5.97
C LEU A 78 -11.10 13.97 7.11
N LYS A 79 -11.10 15.29 6.89
CA LYS A 79 -11.51 16.28 7.91
C LYS A 79 -12.89 15.93 8.45
N GLY A 80 -12.98 15.73 9.77
CA GLY A 80 -14.22 15.39 10.47
C GLY A 80 -14.56 13.90 10.58
N SER A 81 -13.76 12.99 10.00
CA SER A 81 -13.99 11.55 10.16
C SER A 81 -13.51 11.05 11.53
N TYR A 82 -14.44 10.82 12.46
CA TYR A 82 -14.18 10.25 13.78
C TYR A 82 -13.39 8.92 13.71
N ARG A 83 -13.76 8.04 12.76
CA ARG A 83 -13.07 6.76 12.55
C ARG A 83 -11.65 6.94 12.00
N ALA A 84 -11.41 7.91 11.11
CA ALA A 84 -10.05 8.19 10.64
C ALA A 84 -9.16 8.67 11.79
N ARG A 85 -9.70 9.53 12.68
CA ARG A 85 -9.00 10.00 13.88
C ARG A 85 -8.68 8.85 14.85
N LEU A 86 -9.60 7.91 15.08
CA LEU A 86 -9.37 6.73 15.93
C LEU A 86 -8.18 5.87 15.48
N HIS A 87 -7.92 5.81 14.17
CA HIS A 87 -6.80 5.07 13.59
C HIS A 87 -5.57 5.94 13.28
N GLY A 88 -5.53 7.18 13.78
CA GLY A 88 -4.41 8.12 13.54
C GLY A 88 -4.25 8.54 12.07
N LEU A 89 -5.29 8.34 11.25
CA LEU A 89 -5.25 8.62 9.82
C LEU A 89 -5.58 10.10 9.58
N THR A 90 -4.59 10.87 9.16
CA THR A 90 -4.76 12.30 8.84
C THR A 90 -5.18 12.53 7.39
N ALA A 91 -5.09 11.51 6.53
CA ALA A 91 -5.51 11.54 5.14
C ALA A 91 -5.87 10.13 4.65
N GLY A 92 -6.80 10.06 3.70
CA GLY A 92 -7.09 8.87 2.91
C GLY A 92 -6.43 8.99 1.54
N VAL A 93 -6.37 7.90 0.80
CA VAL A 93 -5.89 7.92 -0.58
C VAL A 93 -6.95 7.32 -1.48
N ARG A 94 -7.32 8.06 -2.51
CA ARG A 94 -8.08 7.52 -3.63
C ARG A 94 -7.09 7.00 -4.66
N LEU A 95 -7.18 5.70 -4.94
CA LEU A 95 -6.45 5.12 -6.06
C LEU A 95 -7.32 5.29 -7.29
N VAL A 96 -6.91 6.20 -8.18
CA VAL A 96 -7.58 6.46 -9.44
C VAL A 96 -7.03 5.49 -10.48
N CYS A 97 -7.91 4.65 -11.01
CA CYS A 97 -7.66 3.74 -12.13
C CYS A 97 -8.70 4.01 -13.23
N PRO A 98 -8.46 3.59 -14.49
CA PRO A 98 -9.37 3.85 -15.61
C PRO A 98 -10.80 3.35 -15.39
N ASP A 99 -10.94 2.13 -14.89
CA ASP A 99 -12.24 1.46 -14.80
C ASP A 99 -12.91 1.65 -13.43
N TRP A 100 -12.13 1.97 -12.41
CA TRP A 100 -12.60 2.00 -11.04
C TRP A 100 -11.65 2.81 -10.15
N SER A 101 -12.21 3.65 -9.27
CA SER A 101 -11.41 4.55 -8.43
C SER A 101 -11.76 4.42 -6.94
N PRO A 102 -11.35 3.30 -6.29
CA PRO A 102 -11.66 3.03 -4.88
C PRO A 102 -10.96 3.98 -3.91
N LEU A 103 -11.65 4.25 -2.79
CA LEU A 103 -11.09 4.97 -1.66
C LEU A 103 -10.47 3.98 -0.67
N PHE A 104 -9.19 4.14 -0.39
CA PHE A 104 -8.47 3.37 0.62
C PHE A 104 -8.01 4.27 1.77
N LEU A 105 -8.23 3.79 2.98
CA LEU A 105 -7.63 4.32 4.19
C LEU A 105 -6.37 3.50 4.49
N VAL A 106 -5.22 4.16 4.45
CA VAL A 106 -3.90 3.54 4.60
C VAL A 106 -3.10 4.29 5.66
N ALA A 107 -2.19 3.62 6.35
CA ALA A 107 -1.36 4.29 7.34
C ALA A 107 -0.45 5.34 6.66
N PRO A 108 -0.20 6.51 7.28
CA PRO A 108 0.65 7.54 6.69
C PRO A 108 2.04 7.05 6.28
N ALA A 109 2.62 6.12 7.04
CA ALA A 109 3.93 5.52 6.75
C ALA A 109 3.97 4.72 5.44
N GLN A 110 2.82 4.28 4.92
CA GLN A 110 2.71 3.45 3.73
C GLN A 110 2.42 4.28 2.46
N LEU A 111 2.17 5.57 2.60
CA LEU A 111 1.86 6.47 1.49
C LEU A 111 3.00 6.55 0.47
N ALA A 112 4.25 6.62 0.95
CA ALA A 112 5.43 6.71 0.09
C ALA A 112 5.56 5.48 -0.81
N VAL A 113 5.32 4.28 -0.25
CA VAL A 113 5.37 3.01 -0.99
C VAL A 113 4.33 3.00 -2.11
N LEU A 114 3.08 3.37 -1.79
CA LEU A 114 2.02 3.43 -2.79
C LEU A 114 2.32 4.48 -3.87
N ALA A 115 2.89 5.63 -3.49
CA ALA A 115 3.26 6.68 -4.44
C ALA A 115 4.35 6.21 -5.41
N CYS A 116 5.35 5.48 -4.91
CA CYS A 116 6.35 4.84 -5.75
C CYS A 116 5.72 3.82 -6.71
N ALA A 117 4.84 2.95 -6.21
CA ALA A 117 4.14 1.96 -7.04
C ALA A 117 3.34 2.65 -8.17
N ALA A 118 2.59 3.70 -7.84
CA ALA A 118 1.82 4.45 -8.83
C ALA A 118 2.72 5.13 -9.87
N ALA A 119 3.85 5.71 -9.43
CA ALA A 119 4.81 6.36 -10.32
C ALA A 119 5.38 5.41 -11.39
N THR A 120 5.53 4.11 -11.10
CA THR A 120 6.03 3.13 -12.09
C THR A 120 5.13 2.95 -13.31
N THR A 121 3.86 3.35 -13.20
CA THR A 121 2.86 3.23 -14.29
C THR A 121 2.64 4.52 -15.05
N ARG A 122 3.31 5.62 -14.63
CA ARG A 122 3.23 6.89 -15.35
C ARG A 122 4.07 6.79 -16.61
N THR A 123 3.41 6.69 -17.75
CA THR A 123 4.03 7.03 -19.02
C THR A 123 4.33 8.54 -19.02
N PRO A 124 5.54 8.98 -19.43
CA PRO A 124 5.79 10.40 -19.64
C PRO A 124 4.79 10.91 -20.68
N PRO A 125 4.31 12.17 -20.55
CA PRO A 125 3.48 12.76 -21.59
C PRO A 125 4.26 12.70 -22.90
N ALA A 126 3.62 12.20 -23.96
CA ALA A 126 4.17 12.28 -25.31
C ALA A 126 4.45 13.76 -25.61
N ALA A 127 5.72 14.08 -25.82
CA ALA A 127 6.16 15.40 -26.26
C ALA A 127 5.80 15.62 -27.73
#